data_AF-H2C8D5-F1
#
_entry.id   AF-H2C8D5-F1
#
_cell.length_a   1.000
_cell.length_b   1.000
_cell.length_c   1.000
_cell.angle_alpha   90.00
_cell.angle_beta   90.00
_cell.angle_gamma   90.00
#
_symmetry.space_group_name_H-M   'P 1'
#
loop_
_entity.id
_entity.type
_entity.pdbx_description
1 polymer ?
#
loop_
_entity_poly.entity_id
_entity_poly.type
_entity_poly.pdbx_seq_one_letter_code
_entity_poly.pdbx_strand_id
1 'polypeptide(L)'
;MSEFRARLEGEKLILESISGQPLFIREIIVKYALTALSPENERFRRIVSDSIKIGSKLSRLEIPVGGLDVVGVDVIYTRGDFTLRDEIQI
;
A
#
# COMPACT_ATOMS: atom_id res chain seq x y z
N MET A 1 -7.74 -3.30 14.89
CA MET A 1 -8.11 -4.25 13.81
C MET A 1 -8.06 -3.45 12.52
N SER A 2 -7.37 -3.96 11.49
CA SER A 2 -7.25 -3.26 10.21
C SER A 2 -8.62 -3.24 9.51
N GLU A 3 -8.99 -2.13 8.88
CA GLU A 3 -10.22 -2.01 8.06
C GLU A 3 -9.99 -2.49 6.63
N PHE A 4 -8.73 -2.75 6.27
CA PHE A 4 -8.31 -3.16 4.94
C PHE A 4 -7.46 -4.43 5.00
N ARG A 5 -7.55 -5.22 3.94
CA ARG A 5 -6.67 -6.33 3.66
C ARG A 5 -5.91 -6.02 2.39
N ALA A 6 -4.60 -6.20 2.42
CA ALA A 6 -3.75 -6.09 1.25
C ALA A 6 -3.17 -7.45 0.89
N ARG A 7 -3.06 -7.74 -0.41
CA ARG A 7 -2.42 -8.97 -0.93
C ARG A 7 -1.76 -8.68 -2.26
N LEU A 8 -0.65 -9.36 -2.54
CA LEU A 8 -0.01 -9.33 -3.85
C LEU A 8 -0.59 -10.43 -4.75
N GLU A 9 -1.02 -10.05 -5.94
CA GLU A 9 -1.39 -10.96 -7.01
C GLU A 9 -0.56 -10.63 -8.25
N GLY A 10 0.55 -11.37 -8.43
CA GLY A 10 1.52 -11.10 -9.50
C GLY A 10 2.15 -9.71 -9.35
N GLU A 11 1.95 -8.86 -10.35
CA GLU A 11 2.48 -7.49 -10.38
C GLU A 11 1.50 -6.43 -9.86
N LYS A 12 0.45 -6.87 -9.14
CA LYS A 12 -0.58 -6.00 -8.59
C LYS A 12 -0.68 -6.16 -7.08
N LEU A 13 -0.83 -5.03 -6.40
CA LEU A 13 -1.29 -4.98 -5.02
C LEU A 13 -2.81 -4.80 -5.02
N ILE A 14 -3.50 -5.77 -4.42
CA ILE A 14 -4.95 -5.75 -4.25
C ILE A 14 -5.25 -5.30 -2.83
N LEU A 15 -5.98 -4.20 -2.70
CA LEU A 15 -6.44 -3.64 -1.43
C LEU A 15 -7.96 -3.76 -1.35
N GLU A 16 -8.48 -4.43 -0.32
CA GLU A 16 -9.91 -4.71 -0.14
C GLU A 16 -10.36 -4.31 1.27
N SER A 17 -11.51 -3.66 1.43
CA SER A 17 -12.09 -3.40 2.74
C SER A 17 -12.61 -4.68 3.37
N ILE A 18 -12.22 -4.96 4.62
CA ILE A 18 -12.65 -6.16 5.35
C ILE A 18 -14.15 -6.15 5.64
N SER A 19 -14.72 -4.96 5.86
CA SER A 19 -16.15 -4.79 6.13
C SER A 19 -17.04 -5.05 4.91
N GLY A 20 -16.46 -5.11 3.70
CA GLY A 20 -17.19 -5.12 2.42
C GLY A 20 -17.87 -3.80 2.08
N GLN A 21 -17.89 -2.81 2.98
CA GLN A 21 -18.45 -1.50 2.72
C GLN A 21 -17.41 -0.58 2.06
N PRO A 22 -17.81 0.27 1.09
CA PRO A 22 -16.90 1.26 0.51
C PRO A 22 -16.44 2.29 1.55
N LEU A 23 -15.14 2.45 1.71
CA LEU A 23 -14.54 3.49 2.55
C LEU A 23 -13.97 4.60 1.67
N PHE A 24 -14.01 5.84 2.15
CA PHE A 24 -13.41 6.96 1.42
C PHE A 24 -11.90 6.93 1.61
N ILE A 25 -11.18 6.50 0.58
CA ILE A 25 -9.72 6.42 0.59
C ILE A 25 -9.19 7.74 0.05
N ARG A 26 -8.36 8.41 0.85
CA ARG A 26 -7.73 9.67 0.48
C ARG A 26 -6.44 9.41 -0.28
N GLU A 27 -5.59 8.58 0.30
CA GLU A 27 -4.22 8.35 -0.18
C GLU A 27 -3.76 6.96 0.23
N ILE A 28 -2.93 6.35 -0.61
CA ILE A 28 -2.30 5.07 -0.35
C ILE A 28 -0.80 5.25 -0.52
N ILE A 29 -0.03 4.76 0.45
CA ILE A 29 1.42 4.81 0.42
C ILE A 29 1.94 3.38 0.32
N VAL A 30 2.46 3.00 -0.84
CA VAL A 30 3.05 1.67 -1.04
C VAL A 30 4.53 1.72 -0.67
N LYS A 31 4.98 0.79 0.17
CA LYS A 31 6.38 0.66 0.60
C LYS A 31 7.04 -0.48 -0.16
N TYR A 32 8.13 -0.18 -0.85
CA TYR A 32 8.93 -1.14 -1.60
C TYR A 32 10.30 -1.31 -0.97
N ALA A 33 10.82 -2.53 -0.94
CA ALA A 33 12.22 -2.79 -0.69
C ALA A 33 12.99 -2.86 -2.00
N LEU A 34 13.98 -1.98 -2.15
CA LEU A 34 14.93 -2.02 -3.25
C LEU A 34 16.26 -2.56 -2.73
N THR A 35 16.85 -3.47 -3.49
CA THR A 35 18.23 -3.90 -3.28
C THR A 35 19.12 -3.11 -4.22
N ALA A 36 19.96 -2.23 -3.66
CA ALA A 36 20.98 -1.51 -4.40
C ALA A 36 22.34 -2.20 -4.23
N LEU A 37 23.10 -2.31 -5.33
CA LEU A 37 24.49 -2.73 -5.33
C LEU A 37 25.36 -1.48 -5.32
N SER A 38 26.26 -1.36 -4.34
CA SER A 38 27.29 -0.32 -4.36
C SER A 38 28.36 -0.65 -5.41
N PRO A 39 29.15 0.34 -5.87
CA PRO A 39 30.33 0.10 -6.71
C PRO A 39 31.35 -0.87 -6.08
N GLU A 40 31.30 -1.06 -4.76
CA GLU A 40 32.15 -1.95 -3.98
C GLU A 40 31.55 -3.37 -3.80
N ASN A 41 30.48 -3.70 -4.53
CA ASN A 41 29.73 -4.97 -4.43
C ASN A 41 29.02 -5.22 -3.09
N GLU A 42 28.84 -4.18 -2.27
CA GLU A 42 28.01 -4.30 -1.07
C GLU A 42 26.53 -4.19 -1.43
N ARG A 43 25.69 -5.04 -0.81
CA ARG A 43 24.24 -5.04 -1.02
C ARG A 43 23.56 -4.23 0.08
N PHE A 44 22.82 -3.20 -0.31
CA PHE A 44 22.03 -2.37 0.60
C PHE A 44 20.55 -2.58 0.32
N ARG A 45 19.77 -2.89 1.37
CA ARG A 45 18.30 -2.91 1.30
C ARG A 45 17.79 -1.54 1.74
N ARG A 46 17.09 -0.84 0.84
CA ARG A 46 16.47 0.45 1.11
C ARG A 46 14.97 0.34 0.94
N ILE A 47 14.21 0.88 1.89
CA ILE A 47 12.76 1.03 1.72
C ILE A 47 12.50 2.37 1.04
N VAL A 48 11.75 2.34 -0.05
CA VAL A 48 11.20 3.52 -0.73
C VAL A 48 9.69 3.49 -0.65
N SER A 49 9.07 4.67 -0.72
CA SER A 49 7.62 4.78 -0.63
C SER A 49 7.09 5.56 -1.83
N ASP A 50 6.02 5.06 -2.43
CA ASP A 50 5.25 5.77 -3.46
C ASP A 50 3.87 6.12 -2.92
N SER A 51 3.40 7.34 -3.23
CA SER A 51 2.13 7.85 -2.71
C SER A 51 1.13 8.10 -3.83
N ILE A 52 -0.04 7.50 -3.70
CA ILE A 52 -1.10 7.50 -4.69
C ILE A 52 -2.34 8.16 -4.08
N LYS A 53 -2.71 9.33 -4.59
CA LYS A 53 -3.94 10.02 -4.19
C LYS A 53 -5.14 9.40 -4.89
N ILE A 54 -6.12 8.93 -4.13
CA ILE A 54 -7.31 8.23 -4.62
C ILE A 54 -8.53 9.16 -4.57
N GLY A 55 -8.77 9.79 -3.43
CA GLY A 55 -9.87 10.74 -3.22
C GLY A 55 -11.27 10.19 -3.54
N SER A 56 -11.51 8.89 -3.35
CA SER A 56 -12.73 8.20 -3.80
C SER A 56 -13.21 7.15 -2.80
N LYS A 57 -14.53 6.86 -2.80
CA LYS A 57 -15.11 5.74 -2.02
C LYS A 57 -14.99 4.44 -2.80
N LEU A 58 -14.22 3.50 -2.28
CA LEU A 58 -13.98 2.21 -2.94
C LEU A 58 -14.00 1.09 -1.89
N SER A 59 -14.52 -0.07 -2.26
CA SER A 59 -14.42 -1.30 -1.46
C SER A 59 -13.22 -2.15 -1.85
N ARG A 60 -12.73 -1.99 -3.08
CA ARG A 60 -11.57 -2.66 -3.66
C ARG A 60 -10.80 -1.70 -4.55
N LEU A 61 -9.48 -1.81 -4.52
CA LEU A 61 -8.56 -1.10 -5.39
C LEU A 61 -7.44 -2.04 -5.85
N GLU A 62 -7.05 -1.90 -7.11
CA GLU A 62 -5.87 -2.57 -7.66
C GLU A 62 -4.80 -1.53 -7.98
N ILE A 63 -3.60 -1.75 -7.48
CA ILE A 63 -2.46 -0.86 -7.70
C ILE A 63 -1.40 -1.65 -8.46
N PRO A 64 -0.99 -1.21 -9.66
CA PRO A 64 0.13 -1.82 -10.36
C PRO A 64 1.43 -1.52 -9.60
N VAL A 65 2.18 -2.55 -9.24
CA VAL A 65 3.44 -2.43 -8.49
C VAL A 65 4.69 -2.78 -9.31
N GLY A 66 4.51 -3.14 -10.59
CA GLY A 66 5.60 -3.25 -11.56
C GLY A 66 6.69 -4.26 -11.21
N GLY A 67 6.35 -5.32 -10.45
CA GLY A 67 7.30 -6.35 -10.04
C GLY A 67 8.28 -5.94 -8.94
N LEU A 68 8.09 -4.77 -8.31
CA LEU A 68 8.89 -4.36 -7.15
C LEU A 68 8.52 -5.17 -5.89
N ASP A 69 9.50 -5.42 -5.02
CA ASP A 69 9.29 -6.11 -3.73
C ASP A 69 8.51 -5.21 -2.77
N VAL A 70 7.19 -5.38 -2.71
CA VAL A 70 6.31 -4.63 -1.81
C VAL A 70 6.40 -5.23 -0.41
N VAL A 71 6.80 -4.40 0.56
CA VAL A 71 6.94 -4.80 1.97
C VAL A 71 5.80 -4.31 2.86
N GLY A 72 4.97 -3.40 2.35
CA GLY A 72 3.81 -2.93 3.08
C GLY A 72 3.04 -1.83 2.34
N VAL A 73 1.89 -1.50 2.89
CA VAL A 73 1.04 -0.43 2.38
C VAL A 73 0.40 0.32 3.55
N ASP A 74 0.40 1.64 3.45
CA ASP A 74 -0.40 2.49 4.33
C ASP A 74 -1.62 3.00 3.60
N VAL A 75 -2.78 2.94 4.23
CA VAL A 75 -4.05 3.41 3.69
C VAL A 75 -4.54 4.56 4.55
N ILE A 76 -4.66 5.75 3.97
CA ILE A 76 -5.24 6.92 4.63
C ILE A 76 -6.68 7.04 4.16
N TYR A 77 -7.62 6.89 5.08
CA TYR A 77 -9.05 6.85 4.77
C TYR A 77 -9.87 7.63 5.79
N THR A 78 -11.12 7.92 5.43
CA THR A 78 -12.07 8.62 6.30
C THR A 78 -13.20 7.68 6.69
N ARG A 79 -13.49 7.62 7.99
CA ARG A 79 -14.62 6.88 8.58
C ARG A 79 -15.39 7.81 9.51
N GLY A 80 -16.61 8.16 9.13
CA GLY A 80 -17.35 9.25 9.79
C GLY A 80 -16.59 10.57 9.63
N ASP A 81 -16.32 11.24 10.75
CA ASP A 81 -15.59 12.52 10.78
C ASP A 81 -14.07 12.36 10.99
N PHE A 82 -13.59 11.13 11.15
CA PHE A 82 -12.19 10.86 11.47
C PHE A 82 -11.41 10.45 10.22
N THR A 83 -10.22 11.04 10.07
CA THR A 83 -9.21 10.51 9.14
C THR A 83 -8.32 9.55 9.91
N LEU A 84 -8.23 8.33 9.41
CA LEU A 84 -7.49 7.23 10.00
C LEU A 84 -6.40 6.76 9.04
N ARG A 85 -5.39 6.09 9.60
CA ARG A 85 -4.33 5.43 8.86
C ARG A 85 -4.28 3.97 9.27
N ASP A 86 -4.32 3.10 8.28
CA ASP A 86 -4.02 1.67 8.44
C ASP A 86 -2.63 1.39 7.89
N GLU A 87 -1.81 0.63 8.62
CA GLU A 87 -0.53 0.13 8.14
C GLU A 87 -0.64 -1.40 8.03
N ILE A 88 -0.39 -1.91 6.83
CA ILE A 88 -0.52 -3.33 6.51
C ILE A 88 0.84 -3.82 6.00
N GLN A 89 1.39 -4.83 6.66
CA GLN A 89 2.59 -5.52 6.18
C GLN A 89 2.18 -6.65 5.23
N ILE A 90 2.98 -6.84 4.17
CA ILE A 90 2.77 -7.85 3.13
C ILE A 90 3.72 -9.03 3.36
#